data_AF-A0A5C5YD31-F1
#
_entry.id   AF-A0A5C5YD31-F1
#
_cell.length_a   1.000
_cell.length_b   1.000
_cell.length_c   1.000
_cell.angle_alpha   90.00
_cell.angle_beta   90.00
_cell.angle_gamma   90.00
#
_symmetry.space_group_name_H-M   'P 1'
#
loop_
_entity.id
_entity.type
_entity.pdbx_description
1 polymer ?
#
loop_
_entity_poly.entity_id
_entity_poly.type
_entity_poly.pdbx_seq_one_letter_code
_entity_poly.pdbx_strand_id
1 'polypeptide(L)'
;MKLTRLTTLVLCVAVMALIASDVSAQGGRGGRGGGGFGGRGGGPGGPGGFGGRGGGPGGGGGMLQLLRIDEVRSELDLMDDQVQTLEKVGRDIAEEMRGDMPNFRDMSDEERQEAFAKMQEMREKAEKKTREQLEEVLFPEQYDRLKQINIQAQGINALRDAEVVKELGLSDEQKEKIRKVGENLRDGIQEKIAEARESGDRDKMREAMQEAFAGMQEKLETETLAVLTSEQKKKFEEMKGKPFEMPERRGGFGGGRGGFGGPGGGPGGGRGGRDGGGRGGRDGGGRPE
;
A
#
# COMPACT_ATOMS: atom_id res chain seq x y z
N MET A 1 11.89 -19.30 45.94
CA MET A 1 12.87 -18.33 46.45
C MET A 1 13.45 -17.63 45.23
N LYS A 2 12.91 -16.49 44.78
CA LYS A 2 13.20 -15.09 45.18
C LYS A 2 14.69 -14.73 45.10
N LEU A 3 14.93 -13.52 44.58
CA LEU A 3 16.14 -12.68 44.44
C LEU A 3 16.81 -12.73 43.06
N THR A 4 17.07 -11.63 42.35
CA THR A 4 16.77 -10.18 42.51
C THR A 4 17.18 -9.48 41.20
N ARG A 5 16.44 -8.46 40.78
CA ARG A 5 16.84 -7.50 39.73
C ARG A 5 18.03 -6.68 40.23
N LEU A 6 19.05 -6.44 39.39
CA LEU A 6 20.02 -5.37 39.60
C LEU A 6 20.32 -4.65 38.28
N THR A 7 20.03 -3.37 38.33
CA THR A 7 20.34 -2.28 37.40
C THR A 7 21.82 -2.20 37.02
N THR A 8 22.11 -2.04 35.72
CA THR A 8 23.38 -1.46 35.26
C THR A 8 23.08 -0.45 34.15
N LEU A 9 23.21 0.82 34.53
CA LEU A 9 23.11 2.01 33.70
C LEU A 9 24.55 2.44 33.38
N VAL A 10 24.99 2.33 32.12
CA VAL A 10 26.29 2.81 31.62
C VAL A 10 26.07 3.22 30.15
N LEU A 11 25.84 4.52 29.88
CA LEU A 11 26.84 5.55 29.52
C LEU A 11 27.38 5.38 28.08
N CYS A 12 26.72 6.03 27.11
CA CYS A 12 27.24 6.22 25.75
C CYS A 12 27.23 7.70 25.36
N VAL A 13 28.37 8.33 25.66
CA VAL A 13 29.15 9.29 24.85
C VAL A 13 28.37 10.33 24.03
N ALA A 14 28.39 11.56 24.54
CA ALA A 14 28.20 12.77 23.77
C ALA A 14 29.33 12.94 22.73
N VAL A 15 28.97 13.08 21.45
CA VAL A 15 29.86 13.60 20.40
C VAL A 15 29.27 14.92 19.90
N MET A 16 29.82 16.03 20.42
CA MET A 16 29.76 17.33 19.76
C MET A 16 30.95 17.45 18.80
N ALA A 17 30.67 17.67 17.51
CA ALA A 17 31.64 18.25 16.59
C ALA A 17 30.97 18.94 15.39
N LEU A 18 30.94 20.28 15.46
CA LEU A 18 31.16 21.27 14.39
C LEU A 18 30.24 21.28 13.15
N ILE A 19 29.24 22.17 13.19
CA ILE A 19 28.58 22.71 11.99
C ILE A 19 29.30 24.02 11.61
N ALA A 20 29.96 24.02 10.46
CA ALA A 20 30.30 25.25 9.75
C ALA A 20 29.10 25.64 8.87
N SER A 21 28.57 26.82 9.13
CA SER A 21 27.50 27.46 8.37
C SER A 21 28.07 28.17 7.16
N ASP A 22 27.58 27.84 5.96
CA ASP A 22 27.59 28.77 4.83
C ASP A 22 26.17 29.02 4.36
N VAL A 23 25.74 30.25 4.63
CA VAL A 23 24.51 30.88 4.15
C VAL A 23 24.90 31.78 2.98
N SER A 24 24.26 31.65 1.82
CA SER A 24 24.14 32.64 0.73
C SER A 24 23.73 31.91 -0.56
N ALA A 25 22.88 32.41 -1.47
CA ALA A 25 22.10 33.62 -1.53
C ALA A 25 20.90 33.38 -2.47
N GLN A 26 19.82 34.09 -2.15
CA GLN A 26 18.63 34.28 -2.99
C GLN A 26 18.97 35.29 -4.09
N GLY A 27 18.74 34.94 -5.35
CA GLY A 27 18.89 35.85 -6.51
C GLY A 27 17.78 35.60 -7.52
N GLY A 28 16.76 36.47 -7.52
CA GLY A 28 15.61 36.37 -8.43
C GLY A 28 15.75 37.19 -9.72
N ARG A 29 14.61 37.26 -10.43
CA ARG A 29 14.25 38.09 -11.61
C ARG A 29 14.67 37.50 -12.97
N GLY A 30 13.75 36.98 -13.80
CA GLY A 30 12.83 37.72 -14.69
C GLY A 30 13.20 37.36 -16.15
N GLY A 31 12.34 37.20 -17.15
CA GLY A 31 10.95 37.56 -17.33
C GLY A 31 10.31 36.88 -18.56
N ARG A 32 9.19 37.48 -18.97
CA ARG A 32 8.11 37.07 -19.87
C ARG A 32 8.49 36.71 -21.32
N GLY A 33 7.63 35.87 -21.93
CA GLY A 33 6.97 36.20 -23.20
C GLY A 33 6.99 35.11 -24.28
N GLY A 34 5.80 34.72 -24.76
CA GLY A 34 5.67 33.96 -26.02
C GLY A 34 4.44 33.06 -26.06
N GLY A 35 3.29 33.62 -26.41
CA GLY A 35 2.10 32.83 -26.75
C GLY A 35 2.27 32.10 -28.09
N GLY A 36 1.69 30.90 -28.18
CA GLY A 36 1.62 30.11 -29.41
C GLY A 36 0.58 29.01 -29.26
N PHE A 37 -0.66 29.32 -29.63
CA PHE A 37 -1.71 28.33 -29.89
C PHE A 37 -1.38 27.58 -31.18
N GLY A 38 -1.48 26.25 -31.15
CA GLY A 38 -1.63 25.42 -32.36
C GLY A 38 -0.87 24.10 -32.28
N GLY A 39 -1.59 22.97 -32.26
CA GLY A 39 -0.95 21.67 -32.45
C GLY A 39 -1.68 20.48 -31.84
N ARG A 40 -2.83 20.15 -32.43
CA ARG A 40 -3.57 18.89 -32.24
C ARG A 40 -2.62 17.69 -32.46
N GLY A 41 -2.48 16.82 -31.47
CA GLY A 41 -1.61 15.64 -31.58
C GLY A 41 -1.84 14.63 -30.46
N GLY A 42 -3.09 14.21 -30.25
CA GLY A 42 -3.40 13.05 -29.42
C GLY A 42 -2.96 11.77 -30.15
N GLY A 43 -1.82 11.22 -29.74
CA GLY A 43 -1.36 9.88 -30.10
C GLY A 43 -1.60 8.88 -28.96
N PRO A 44 -1.96 7.61 -29.23
CA PRO A 44 -2.49 6.70 -28.23
C PRO A 44 -1.44 6.29 -27.20
N GLY A 45 -1.77 6.48 -25.92
CA GLY A 45 -0.99 5.95 -24.80
C GLY A 45 -0.89 4.42 -24.90
N GLY A 46 0.34 3.93 -25.13
CA GLY A 46 0.67 2.52 -25.13
C GLY A 46 0.52 1.89 -23.73
N PRO A 47 0.37 0.56 -23.65
CA PRO A 47 -0.02 -0.13 -22.42
C PRO A 47 1.16 -0.24 -21.44
N GLY A 48 0.86 -0.23 -20.14
CA GLY A 48 1.83 -0.58 -19.11
C GLY A 48 2.40 0.60 -18.35
N GLY A 49 1.51 1.41 -17.77
CA GLY A 49 1.87 2.32 -16.69
C GLY A 49 1.90 1.56 -15.36
N PHE A 50 2.99 0.86 -15.06
CA PHE A 50 3.35 0.49 -13.67
C PHE A 50 3.98 1.70 -12.94
N GLY A 51 3.46 2.90 -13.19
CA GLY A 51 3.83 4.17 -12.55
C GLY A 51 2.77 4.66 -11.57
N GLY A 52 1.89 3.76 -11.11
CA GLY A 52 0.88 4.05 -10.12
C GLY A 52 1.50 4.17 -8.74
N ARG A 53 1.44 5.37 -8.18
CA ARG A 53 1.66 5.72 -6.77
C ARG A 53 0.78 4.82 -5.88
N GLY A 54 1.28 3.65 -5.51
CA GLY A 54 0.55 2.65 -4.72
C GLY A 54 1.37 1.36 -4.65
N GLY A 55 1.65 0.89 -3.43
CA GLY A 55 2.58 -0.20 -3.15
C GLY A 55 2.46 -1.38 -4.10
N GLY A 56 3.58 -1.77 -4.71
CA GLY A 56 3.66 -2.97 -5.53
C GLY A 56 3.23 -4.22 -4.75
N PRO A 57 2.90 -5.32 -5.44
CA PRO A 57 2.32 -6.55 -4.89
C PRO A 57 3.28 -7.30 -3.95
N GLY A 58 3.48 -6.75 -2.77
CA GLY A 58 4.45 -7.14 -1.75
C GLY A 58 4.63 -6.09 -0.64
N GLY A 59 4.20 -4.85 -0.87
CA GLY A 59 4.24 -3.75 0.10
C GLY A 59 3.01 -3.71 1.01
N GLY A 60 2.80 -4.76 1.81
CA GLY A 60 2.14 -4.55 3.10
C GLY A 60 3.03 -3.57 3.85
N GLY A 61 2.50 -2.40 4.22
CA GLY A 61 3.29 -1.40 4.94
C GLY A 61 3.90 -2.06 6.16
N GLY A 62 5.22 -2.29 6.15
CA GLY A 62 5.92 -2.92 7.26
C GLY A 62 5.73 -2.13 8.55
N MET A 63 6.23 -2.65 9.67
CA MET A 63 6.07 -2.03 10.99
C MET A 63 6.43 -0.53 11.00
N LEU A 64 7.46 -0.10 10.25
CA LEU A 64 7.82 1.32 10.09
C LEU A 64 6.75 2.20 9.41
N GLN A 65 5.95 1.64 8.51
CA GLN A 65 4.83 2.36 7.89
C GLN A 65 3.67 2.54 8.87
N LEU A 66 3.44 1.58 9.77
CA LEU A 66 2.44 1.69 10.83
C LEU A 66 2.81 2.76 11.84
N LEU A 67 4.10 2.88 12.15
CA LEU A 67 4.65 3.93 13.01
C LEU A 67 4.59 5.33 12.38
N ARG A 68 4.00 5.51 11.20
CA ARG A 68 3.65 6.83 10.63
C ARG A 68 2.20 7.23 10.91
N ILE A 69 1.42 6.35 11.53
CA ILE A 69 0.01 6.56 11.85
C ILE A 69 -0.06 7.03 13.31
N ASP A 70 -0.66 8.19 13.54
CA ASP A 70 -0.69 8.82 14.87
C ASP A 70 -1.48 7.98 15.88
N GLU A 71 -2.55 7.31 15.45
CA GLU A 71 -3.33 6.39 16.27
C GLU A 71 -2.50 5.17 16.71
N VAL A 72 -1.61 4.67 15.85
CA VAL A 72 -0.69 3.57 16.22
C VAL A 72 0.34 4.07 17.21
N ARG A 73 0.92 5.25 17.00
CA ARG A 73 1.87 5.85 17.97
C ARG A 73 1.23 6.07 19.34
N SER A 74 -0.02 6.52 19.34
CA SER A 74 -0.80 6.75 20.56
C SER A 74 -1.14 5.44 21.28
N GLU A 75 -1.54 4.40 20.55
CA GLU A 75 -1.80 3.06 21.10
C GLU A 75 -0.54 2.43 21.73
N LEU A 76 0.63 2.75 21.18
CA LEU A 76 1.92 2.30 21.68
C LEU A 76 2.51 3.21 22.78
N ASP A 77 1.84 4.31 23.10
CA ASP A 77 2.32 5.32 24.06
C ASP A 77 3.78 5.74 23.75
N LEU A 78 4.07 6.01 22.48
CA LEU A 78 5.43 6.37 22.06
C LEU A 78 5.78 7.76 22.55
N MET A 79 6.95 7.88 23.16
CA MET A 79 7.51 9.16 23.57
C MET A 79 8.05 9.93 22.36
N ASP A 80 8.10 11.27 22.45
CA ASP A 80 8.54 12.15 21.36
C ASP A 80 9.96 11.82 20.85
N ASP A 81 10.86 11.43 21.75
CA ASP A 81 12.23 11.02 21.43
C ASP A 81 12.26 9.67 20.68
N GLN A 82 11.42 8.71 21.07
CA GLN A 82 11.22 7.46 20.33
C GLN A 82 10.69 7.76 18.92
N VAL A 83 9.67 8.62 18.79
CA VAL A 83 9.10 8.99 17.49
C VAL A 83 10.17 9.61 16.58
N GLN A 84 10.93 10.60 17.07
CA GLN A 84 12.01 11.22 16.30
C GLN A 84 13.08 10.22 15.87
N THR A 85 13.43 9.30 16.75
CA THR A 85 14.41 8.23 16.46
C THR A 85 13.89 7.27 15.40
N LEU A 86 12.63 6.83 15.51
CA LEU A 86 11.99 5.93 14.54
C LEU A 86 11.84 6.58 13.17
N GLU A 87 11.56 7.89 13.11
CA GLU A 87 11.54 8.62 11.85
C GLU A 87 12.93 8.68 11.20
N LYS A 88 13.98 8.83 12.00
CA LYS A 88 15.36 8.75 11.51
C LYS A 88 15.68 7.35 11.01
N VAL A 89 15.36 6.30 11.77
CA VAL A 89 15.51 4.89 11.35
C VAL A 89 14.83 4.66 9.99
N GLY A 90 13.59 5.15 9.83
CA GLY A 90 12.86 5.03 8.58
C GLY A 90 13.52 5.77 7.41
N ARG A 91 14.13 6.94 7.64
CA ARG A 91 14.91 7.66 6.62
C ARG A 91 16.20 6.94 6.27
N ASP A 92 16.97 6.52 7.27
CA ASP A 92 18.27 5.86 7.08
C ASP A 92 18.10 4.54 6.31
N ILE A 93 17.05 3.77 6.62
CA ILE A 93 16.72 2.55 5.87
C ILE A 93 16.28 2.89 4.45
N ALA A 94 15.44 3.91 4.26
CA ALA A 94 15.01 4.31 2.92
C ALA A 94 16.18 4.80 2.05
N GLU A 95 17.15 5.50 2.63
CA GLU A 95 18.37 5.96 1.96
C GLU A 95 19.31 4.80 1.63
N GLU A 96 19.51 3.84 2.53
CA GLU A 96 20.33 2.66 2.25
C GLU A 96 19.69 1.76 1.18
N MET A 97 18.37 1.65 1.20
CA MET A 97 17.60 0.88 0.22
C MET A 97 17.34 1.67 -1.07
N ARG A 98 17.85 2.90 -1.16
CA ARG A 98 17.81 3.72 -2.38
C ARG A 98 18.81 3.18 -3.39
N GLY A 99 18.42 2.12 -4.08
CA GLY A 99 19.10 1.62 -5.27
C GLY A 99 18.45 2.12 -6.55
N ASP A 100 19.14 1.91 -7.67
CA ASP A 100 18.52 2.01 -8.99
C ASP A 100 17.43 0.92 -9.08
N MET A 101 16.17 1.36 -9.03
CA MET A 101 15.04 0.47 -9.26
C MET A 101 15.16 -0.10 -10.69
N PRO A 102 15.23 -1.43 -10.86
CA PRO A 102 15.34 -2.04 -12.17
C PRO A 102 14.20 -1.60 -13.09
N ASN A 103 14.52 -1.18 -14.32
CA ASN A 103 13.49 -0.96 -15.34
C ASN A 103 13.07 -2.32 -15.94
N PHE A 104 12.04 -2.93 -15.35
CA PHE A 104 11.53 -4.24 -15.75
C PHE A 104 10.91 -4.30 -17.16
N ARG A 105 10.70 -3.15 -17.82
CA ARG A 105 10.03 -3.06 -19.12
C ARG A 105 10.89 -3.60 -20.26
N ASP A 106 12.21 -3.43 -20.16
CA ASP A 106 13.16 -3.72 -21.25
C ASP A 106 14.09 -4.90 -20.91
N MET A 107 13.85 -5.60 -19.79
CA MET A 107 14.65 -6.74 -19.33
C MET A 107 14.22 -8.06 -19.96
N SER A 108 15.19 -8.94 -20.24
CA SER A 108 14.92 -10.35 -20.55
C SER A 108 14.30 -11.07 -19.34
N ASP A 109 13.79 -12.28 -19.56
CA ASP A 109 13.23 -13.07 -18.47
C ASP A 109 14.30 -13.51 -17.46
N GLU A 110 15.52 -13.84 -17.91
CA GLU A 110 16.65 -14.10 -17.00
C GLU A 110 17.05 -12.85 -16.20
N GLU A 111 17.19 -11.70 -16.86
CA GLU A 111 17.53 -10.43 -16.19
C GLU A 111 16.46 -10.03 -15.16
N ARG A 112 15.19 -10.30 -15.48
CA ARG A 112 14.07 -10.08 -14.56
C ARG A 112 14.16 -11.01 -13.35
N GLN A 113 14.52 -12.28 -13.52
CA GLN A 113 14.69 -13.21 -12.40
C GLN A 113 15.82 -12.77 -11.47
N GLU A 114 16.96 -12.35 -12.02
CA GLU A 114 18.08 -11.83 -11.24
C GLU A 114 17.70 -10.54 -10.48
N ALA A 115 17.01 -9.62 -11.16
CA ALA A 115 16.49 -8.40 -10.55
C ALA A 115 15.52 -8.71 -9.39
N PHE A 116 14.64 -9.70 -9.55
CA PHE A 116 13.76 -10.15 -8.48
C PHE A 116 14.53 -10.73 -7.30
N ALA A 117 15.51 -11.60 -7.54
CA ALA A 117 16.33 -12.19 -6.48
C ALA A 117 17.06 -11.10 -5.67
N LYS A 118 17.66 -10.13 -6.36
CA LYS A 118 18.31 -8.96 -5.72
C LYS A 118 17.33 -8.13 -4.90
N MET A 119 16.12 -7.90 -5.40
CA MET A 119 15.09 -7.16 -4.67
C MET A 119 14.61 -7.92 -3.41
N GLN A 120 14.53 -9.25 -3.46
CA GLN A 120 14.21 -10.07 -2.29
C GLN A 120 15.32 -9.96 -1.24
N GLU A 121 16.60 -10.10 -1.64
CA GLU A 121 17.73 -9.98 -0.71
C GLU A 121 17.76 -8.59 -0.04
N MET A 122 17.58 -7.52 -0.82
CA MET A 122 17.51 -6.15 -0.28
C MET A 122 16.35 -5.99 0.71
N ARG A 123 15.19 -6.59 0.40
CA ARG A 123 14.04 -6.56 1.29
C ARG A 123 14.30 -7.31 2.60
N GLU A 124 14.86 -8.52 2.54
CA GLU A 124 15.21 -9.30 3.74
C GLU A 124 16.20 -8.55 4.63
N LYS A 125 17.20 -7.90 4.01
CA LYS A 125 18.17 -7.05 4.72
C LYS A 125 17.47 -5.87 5.39
N ALA A 126 16.58 -5.17 4.68
CA ALA A 126 15.82 -4.05 5.22
C ALA A 126 14.92 -4.47 6.38
N GLU A 127 14.24 -5.61 6.26
CA GLU A 127 13.35 -6.16 7.30
C GLU A 127 14.14 -6.55 8.54
N LYS A 128 15.29 -7.23 8.37
CA LYS A 128 16.17 -7.57 9.49
C LYS A 128 16.67 -6.33 10.23
N LYS A 129 17.20 -5.35 9.49
CA LYS A 129 17.69 -4.09 10.07
C LYS A 129 16.56 -3.32 10.77
N THR A 130 15.38 -3.30 10.15
CA THR A 130 14.18 -2.70 10.75
C THR A 130 13.88 -3.34 12.09
N ARG A 131 13.85 -4.68 12.16
CA ARG A 131 13.58 -5.41 13.42
C ARG A 131 14.58 -5.03 14.51
N GLU A 132 15.87 -5.09 14.21
CA GLU A 132 16.94 -4.77 15.16
C GLU A 132 16.81 -3.33 15.72
N GLN A 133 16.53 -2.36 14.85
CA GLN A 133 16.34 -0.96 15.26
C GLN A 133 15.05 -0.73 16.05
N LEU A 134 13.98 -1.46 15.73
CA LEU A 134 12.74 -1.39 16.51
C LEU A 134 12.93 -1.96 17.92
N GLU A 135 13.64 -3.08 18.05
CA GLU A 135 13.96 -3.69 19.35
C GLU A 135 14.88 -2.82 20.21
N GLU A 136 15.73 -1.98 19.60
CA GLU A 136 16.60 -1.04 20.31
C GLU A 136 15.84 0.19 20.83
N VAL A 137 14.87 0.69 20.06
CA VAL A 137 14.17 1.96 20.35
C VAL A 137 12.89 1.77 21.16
N LEU A 138 12.18 0.66 20.94
CA LEU A 138 10.89 0.38 21.58
C LEU A 138 11.08 -0.46 22.84
N PHE A 139 10.27 -0.18 23.87
CA PHE A 139 10.17 -1.10 25.00
C PHE A 139 9.55 -2.44 24.55
N PRO A 140 9.86 -3.56 25.25
CA PRO A 140 9.36 -4.88 24.87
C PRO A 140 7.83 -4.93 24.66
N GLU A 141 7.07 -4.29 25.55
CA GLU A 141 5.61 -4.25 25.47
C GLU A 141 5.10 -3.43 24.27
N GLN A 142 5.81 -2.35 23.90
CA GLN A 142 5.50 -1.55 22.71
C GLN A 142 5.80 -2.34 21.44
N TYR A 143 6.92 -3.07 21.41
CA TYR A 143 7.29 -3.89 20.27
C TYR A 143 6.30 -5.05 20.07
N ASP A 144 5.93 -5.75 21.15
CA ASP A 144 4.92 -6.81 21.09
C ASP A 144 3.56 -6.29 20.63
N ARG A 145 3.14 -5.11 21.11
CA ARG A 145 1.89 -4.48 20.65
C ARG A 145 1.97 -4.08 19.18
N LEU A 146 3.12 -3.56 18.71
CA LEU A 146 3.34 -3.24 17.31
C LEU A 146 3.27 -4.49 16.42
N LYS A 147 3.83 -5.63 16.87
CA LYS A 147 3.71 -6.91 16.16
C LYS A 147 2.26 -7.35 16.01
N GLN A 148 1.47 -7.28 17.08
CA GLN A 148 0.03 -7.59 17.06
C GLN A 148 -0.73 -6.71 16.04
N ILE A 149 -0.50 -5.40 16.09
CA ILE A 149 -1.11 -4.44 15.16
C ILE A 149 -0.66 -4.74 13.72
N ASN A 150 0.60 -5.08 13.51
CA ASN A 150 1.13 -5.45 12.19
C ASN A 150 0.48 -6.72 11.64
N ILE A 151 0.28 -7.75 12.46
CA ILE A 151 -0.42 -8.96 12.03
C ILE A 151 -1.88 -8.63 11.64
N GLN A 152 -2.57 -7.82 12.43
CA GLN A 152 -3.93 -7.37 12.11
C GLN A 152 -3.98 -6.56 10.81
N ALA A 153 -3.03 -5.66 10.60
CA ALA A 153 -2.96 -4.82 9.40
C ALA A 153 -2.67 -5.61 8.13
N GLN A 154 -1.81 -6.62 8.23
CA GLN A 154 -1.44 -7.47 7.10
C GLN A 154 -2.50 -8.54 6.80
N GLY A 155 -3.30 -8.93 7.80
CA GLY A 155 -4.26 -10.01 7.68
C GLY A 155 -3.55 -11.31 7.30
N ILE A 156 -4.11 -12.03 6.33
CA ILE A 156 -3.55 -13.32 5.89
C ILE A 156 -2.13 -13.22 5.32
N ASN A 157 -1.72 -12.05 4.84
CA ASN A 157 -0.36 -11.86 4.32
C ASN A 157 0.71 -11.97 5.41
N ALA A 158 0.34 -11.84 6.69
CA ALA A 158 1.25 -12.06 7.82
C ALA A 158 1.82 -13.48 7.86
N LEU A 159 1.16 -14.46 7.23
CA LEU A 159 1.68 -15.85 7.13
C LEU A 159 2.91 -15.98 6.24
N ARG A 160 3.37 -14.89 5.62
CA ARG A 160 4.64 -14.81 4.86
C ARG A 160 5.75 -14.15 5.67
N ASP A 161 5.44 -13.54 6.81
CA ASP A 161 6.42 -12.95 7.69
C ASP A 161 7.24 -14.05 8.39
N ALA A 162 8.56 -13.90 8.40
CA ALA A 162 9.46 -14.94 8.89
C ALA A 162 9.25 -15.26 10.39
N GLU A 163 8.89 -14.27 11.21
CA GLU A 163 8.64 -14.47 12.64
C GLU A 163 7.31 -15.19 12.84
N VAL A 164 6.26 -14.79 12.12
CA VAL A 164 4.95 -15.46 12.15
C VAL A 164 5.05 -16.90 11.68
N VAL A 165 5.73 -17.14 10.57
CA VAL A 165 6.01 -18.48 10.03
C VAL A 165 6.70 -19.35 11.07
N LYS A 166 7.72 -18.81 11.73
CA LYS A 166 8.50 -19.51 12.77
C LYS A 166 7.64 -19.81 13.99
N GLU A 167 6.87 -18.84 14.47
CA GLU A 167 6.00 -19.04 15.63
C GLU A 167 4.89 -20.04 15.35
N LEU A 168 4.25 -20.01 14.18
CA LEU A 168 3.25 -20.99 13.78
C LEU A 168 3.83 -22.37 13.44
N GLY A 169 5.16 -22.47 13.30
CA GLY A 169 5.84 -23.70 12.92
C GLY A 169 5.36 -24.22 11.57
N LEU A 170 5.20 -23.33 10.57
CA LEU A 170 4.73 -23.75 9.24
C LEU A 170 5.76 -24.63 8.56
N SER A 171 5.33 -25.80 8.07
CA SER A 171 6.21 -26.70 7.32
C SER A 171 6.59 -26.12 5.95
N ASP A 172 7.63 -26.67 5.31
CA ASP A 172 8.02 -26.29 3.96
C ASP A 172 6.88 -26.52 2.96
N GLU A 173 6.14 -27.62 3.11
CA GLU A 173 4.97 -27.91 2.29
C GLU A 173 3.84 -26.90 2.50
N GLN A 174 3.62 -26.43 3.73
CA GLN A 174 2.62 -25.40 4.01
C GLN A 174 3.02 -24.05 3.41
N LYS A 175 4.28 -23.64 3.59
CA LYS A 175 4.81 -22.39 3.01
C LYS A 175 4.67 -22.39 1.49
N GLU A 176 5.02 -23.49 0.84
CA GLU A 176 4.88 -23.66 -0.60
C GLU A 176 3.42 -23.61 -1.07
N LYS A 177 2.49 -24.27 -0.34
CA LYS A 177 1.06 -24.20 -0.65
C LYS A 177 0.52 -22.77 -0.53
N ILE A 178 0.87 -22.05 0.55
CA ILE A 178 0.47 -20.66 0.77
C ILE A 178 0.99 -19.74 -0.34
N ARG A 179 2.24 -19.97 -0.78
CA ARG A 179 2.83 -19.26 -1.93
C ARG A 179 2.01 -19.51 -3.20
N LYS A 180 1.74 -20.78 -3.52
CA LYS A 180 0.98 -21.21 -4.71
C LYS A 180 -0.46 -20.69 -4.74
N VAL A 181 -1.14 -20.65 -3.59
CA VAL A 181 -2.48 -20.04 -3.50
C VAL A 181 -2.44 -18.60 -4.04
N GLY A 182 -1.46 -17.81 -3.59
CA GLY A 182 -1.30 -16.43 -4.05
C GLY A 182 -0.91 -16.31 -5.52
N GLU A 183 -0.07 -17.20 -6.04
CA GLU A 183 0.32 -17.24 -7.46
C GLU A 183 -0.88 -17.62 -8.34
N ASN A 184 -1.56 -18.73 -8.05
CA ASN A 184 -2.73 -19.21 -8.81
C ASN A 184 -3.85 -18.16 -8.87
N LEU A 185 -4.15 -17.49 -7.75
CA LEU A 185 -5.17 -16.44 -7.73
C LEU A 185 -4.76 -15.23 -8.58
N ARG A 186 -3.49 -14.84 -8.57
CA ARG A 186 -2.98 -13.74 -9.41
C ARG A 186 -3.05 -14.11 -10.89
N ASP A 187 -2.60 -15.30 -11.25
CA ASP A 187 -2.56 -15.77 -12.63
C ASP A 187 -3.97 -15.88 -13.22
N GLY A 188 -4.92 -16.45 -12.46
CA GLY A 188 -6.31 -16.55 -12.89
C GLY A 188 -6.98 -15.18 -13.09
N ILE A 189 -6.62 -14.17 -12.28
CA ILE A 189 -7.12 -12.80 -12.46
C ILE A 189 -6.47 -12.13 -13.67
N GLN A 190 -5.17 -12.34 -13.90
CA GLN A 190 -4.48 -11.82 -15.07
C GLN A 190 -5.07 -12.40 -16.38
N GLU A 191 -5.34 -13.70 -16.40
CA GLU A 191 -5.98 -14.38 -17.54
C GLU A 191 -7.38 -13.80 -17.81
N LYS A 192 -8.22 -13.66 -16.79
CA LYS A 192 -9.56 -13.06 -16.92
C LYS A 192 -9.52 -11.63 -17.44
N ILE A 193 -8.58 -10.81 -16.96
CA ILE A 193 -8.41 -9.43 -17.44
C ILE A 193 -7.94 -9.43 -18.90
N ALA A 194 -7.03 -10.33 -19.28
CA ALA A 194 -6.56 -10.45 -20.66
C ALA A 194 -7.69 -10.87 -21.61
N GLU A 195 -8.48 -11.89 -21.25
CA GLU A 195 -9.64 -12.35 -22.03
C GLU A 195 -10.68 -11.23 -22.18
N ALA A 196 -11.01 -10.55 -21.07
CA ALA A 196 -11.96 -9.44 -21.09
C ALA A 196 -11.48 -8.31 -22.02
N ARG A 197 -10.17 -8.00 -21.99
CA ARG A 197 -9.57 -6.98 -22.87
C ARG A 197 -9.62 -7.39 -24.34
N GLU A 198 -9.30 -8.63 -24.66
CA GLU A 198 -9.32 -9.15 -26.02
C GLU A 198 -10.74 -9.18 -26.60
N SER A 199 -11.73 -9.56 -25.77
CA SER A 199 -13.13 -9.61 -26.19
C SER A 199 -13.75 -8.24 -26.49
N GLY A 200 -13.16 -7.15 -26.00
CA GLY A 200 -13.74 -5.80 -26.08
C GLY A 200 -15.01 -5.60 -25.24
N ASP A 201 -15.40 -6.61 -24.46
CA ASP A 201 -16.61 -6.61 -23.64
C ASP A 201 -16.37 -5.84 -22.33
N ARG A 202 -17.11 -4.74 -22.18
CA ARG A 202 -17.00 -3.85 -21.01
C ARG A 202 -17.57 -4.48 -19.74
N ASP A 203 -18.57 -5.36 -19.87
CA ASP A 203 -19.19 -6.01 -18.71
C ASP A 203 -18.25 -7.10 -18.17
N LYS A 204 -17.64 -7.90 -19.04
CA LYS A 204 -16.57 -8.83 -18.65
C LYS A 204 -15.39 -8.12 -17.99
N MET A 205 -14.98 -6.97 -18.52
CA MET A 205 -13.91 -6.17 -17.91
C MET A 205 -14.29 -5.67 -16.51
N ARG A 206 -15.54 -5.24 -16.32
CA ARG A 206 -16.04 -4.81 -15.02
C ARG A 206 -16.06 -5.96 -14.02
N GLU A 207 -16.52 -7.14 -14.43
CA GLU A 207 -16.55 -8.34 -13.59
C GLU A 207 -15.14 -8.79 -13.20
N ALA A 208 -14.21 -8.90 -14.16
CA ALA A 208 -12.83 -9.26 -13.91
C ALA A 208 -12.15 -8.29 -12.93
N MET A 209 -12.41 -6.99 -13.07
CA MET A 209 -11.91 -5.98 -12.14
C MET A 209 -12.56 -6.12 -10.75
N GLN A 210 -13.87 -6.35 -10.67
CA GLN A 210 -14.53 -6.56 -9.39
C GLN A 210 -13.97 -7.78 -8.65
N GLU A 211 -13.75 -8.89 -9.36
CA GLU A 211 -13.13 -10.08 -8.78
C GLU A 211 -11.67 -9.82 -8.36
N ALA A 212 -10.93 -9.05 -9.16
CA ALA A 212 -9.57 -8.63 -8.83
C ALA A 212 -9.48 -7.81 -7.53
N PHE A 213 -10.44 -6.92 -7.29
CA PHE A 213 -10.41 -6.02 -6.12
C PHE A 213 -11.09 -6.59 -4.87
N ALA A 214 -12.29 -7.17 -5.00
CA ALA A 214 -13.09 -7.61 -3.87
C ALA A 214 -12.98 -9.12 -3.62
N GLY A 215 -13.05 -9.91 -4.69
CA GLY A 215 -13.04 -11.39 -4.58
C GLY A 215 -11.68 -11.96 -4.23
N MET A 216 -10.59 -11.34 -4.69
CA MET A 216 -9.23 -11.83 -4.47
C MET A 216 -8.89 -11.93 -2.98
N GLN A 217 -9.26 -10.93 -2.17
CA GLN A 217 -8.89 -10.91 -0.75
C GLN A 217 -9.57 -12.03 0.04
N GLU A 218 -10.87 -12.21 -0.13
CA GLU A 218 -11.65 -13.25 0.55
C GLU A 218 -11.22 -14.66 0.12
N LYS A 219 -10.99 -14.87 -1.19
CA LYS A 219 -10.48 -16.14 -1.71
C LYS A 219 -9.09 -16.47 -1.17
N LEU A 220 -8.19 -15.48 -1.20
CA LEU A 220 -6.84 -15.62 -0.66
C LEU A 220 -6.90 -15.99 0.82
N GLU A 221 -7.72 -15.31 1.61
CA GLU A 221 -7.89 -15.62 3.03
C GLU A 221 -8.41 -17.05 3.25
N THR A 222 -9.51 -17.40 2.57
CA THR A 222 -10.16 -18.71 2.72
C THR A 222 -9.22 -19.86 2.34
N GLU A 223 -8.59 -19.78 1.16
CA GLU A 223 -7.71 -20.83 0.66
C GLU A 223 -6.42 -20.94 1.47
N THR A 224 -5.86 -19.80 1.92
CA THR A 224 -4.65 -19.82 2.75
C THR A 224 -4.93 -20.40 4.13
N LEU A 225 -6.05 -20.02 4.77
CA LEU A 225 -6.44 -20.60 6.06
C LEU A 225 -6.69 -22.11 5.93
N ALA A 226 -7.19 -22.60 4.80
CA ALA A 226 -7.38 -24.04 4.60
C ALA A 226 -6.08 -24.86 4.63
N VAL A 227 -4.91 -24.23 4.42
CA VAL A 227 -3.59 -24.87 4.52
C VAL A 227 -3.14 -25.08 5.98
N LEU A 228 -3.65 -24.25 6.90
CA LEU A 228 -3.29 -24.29 8.31
C LEU A 228 -4.06 -25.36 9.08
N THR A 229 -3.41 -25.96 10.07
CA THR A 229 -4.08 -26.81 11.05
C THR A 229 -4.98 -25.99 11.98
N SER A 230 -5.92 -26.64 12.67
CA SER A 230 -6.77 -25.97 13.65
C SER A 230 -5.97 -25.28 14.78
N GLU A 231 -4.86 -25.90 15.20
CA GLU A 231 -3.96 -25.33 16.21
C GLU A 231 -3.23 -24.10 15.68
N GLN A 232 -2.73 -24.14 14.45
CA GLN A 232 -2.08 -23.00 13.81
C GLN A 232 -3.04 -21.82 13.60
N LYS A 233 -4.29 -22.08 13.19
CA LYS A 233 -5.34 -21.05 13.10
C LYS A 233 -5.58 -20.39 14.44
N LYS A 234 -5.74 -21.19 15.49
CA LYS A 234 -5.95 -20.68 16.85
C LYS A 234 -4.76 -19.81 17.30
N LYS A 235 -3.54 -20.30 17.11
CA LYS A 235 -2.33 -19.56 17.45
C LYS A 235 -2.22 -18.25 16.65
N PHE A 236 -2.56 -18.27 15.37
CA PHE A 236 -2.57 -17.07 14.54
C PHE A 236 -3.57 -16.01 15.05
N GLU A 237 -4.77 -16.43 15.48
CA GLU A 237 -5.71 -15.52 16.13
C GLU A 237 -5.20 -14.98 17.48
N GLU A 238 -4.54 -15.82 18.29
CA GLU A 238 -3.92 -15.39 19.55
C GLU A 238 -2.80 -14.35 19.30
N MET A 239 -1.99 -14.53 18.26
CA MET A 239 -0.92 -13.61 17.86
C MET A 239 -1.43 -12.23 17.42
N LYS A 240 -2.68 -12.12 16.95
CA LYS A 240 -3.29 -10.81 16.64
C LYS A 240 -3.49 -9.96 17.89
N GLY A 241 -3.59 -10.57 19.07
CA GLY A 241 -3.78 -9.86 20.33
C GLY A 241 -5.07 -9.05 20.39
N LYS A 242 -5.04 -7.93 21.12
CA LYS A 242 -6.22 -7.06 21.28
C LYS A 242 -6.59 -6.40 19.95
N PRO A 243 -7.88 -6.35 19.55
CA PRO A 243 -8.29 -5.65 18.34
C PRO A 243 -7.79 -4.21 18.31
N PHE A 244 -7.35 -3.76 17.14
CA PHE A 244 -6.97 -2.38 16.86
C PHE A 244 -7.69 -1.93 15.59
N GLU A 245 -8.43 -0.83 15.68
CA GLU A 245 -9.14 -0.26 14.54
C GLU A 245 -8.20 0.65 13.77
N MET A 246 -7.76 0.20 12.59
CA MET A 246 -6.96 1.03 11.70
C MET A 246 -7.77 2.26 11.25
N PRO A 247 -7.21 3.48 11.34
CA PRO A 247 -7.90 4.66 10.86
C PRO A 247 -8.13 4.53 9.36
N GLU A 248 -9.32 4.96 8.92
CA GLU A 248 -9.61 5.03 7.49
C GLU A 248 -8.56 5.92 6.81
N ARG A 249 -7.91 5.38 5.78
CA ARG A 249 -6.90 6.14 5.03
C ARG A 249 -7.54 7.37 4.40
N ARG A 250 -7.38 8.52 5.03
CA ARG A 250 -7.87 9.81 4.53
C ARG A 250 -7.05 10.22 3.30
N GLY A 251 -7.47 9.74 2.12
CA GLY A 251 -6.87 10.11 0.83
C GLY A 251 -6.48 8.97 -0.10
N GLY A 252 -6.93 7.73 0.13
CA GLY A 252 -6.73 6.62 -0.80
C GLY A 252 -8.05 5.97 -1.17
N PHE A 253 -8.41 6.02 -2.45
CA PHE A 253 -9.54 5.25 -2.98
C PHE A 253 -9.24 3.76 -2.81
N GLY A 254 -9.89 3.09 -1.85
CA GLY A 254 -9.96 1.63 -1.77
C GLY A 254 -9.81 1.00 -0.37
N GLY A 255 -10.87 0.27 0.05
CA GLY A 255 -10.79 -0.81 1.05
C GLY A 255 -11.63 -0.56 2.29
N GLY A 256 -12.89 -1.00 2.28
CA GLY A 256 -13.89 -0.67 3.29
C GLY A 256 -13.90 -1.54 4.55
N ARG A 257 -14.55 -1.00 5.58
CA ARG A 257 -15.19 -1.75 6.66
C ARG A 257 -16.47 -1.03 7.08
N GLY A 258 -17.62 -1.60 6.71
CA GLY A 258 -18.89 -1.37 7.40
C GLY A 258 -19.71 -0.15 6.96
N GLY A 259 -20.78 -0.39 6.18
CA GLY A 259 -21.81 0.63 5.97
C GLY A 259 -22.78 0.34 4.83
N PHE A 260 -23.57 -0.73 4.95
CA PHE A 260 -24.83 -0.80 4.23
C PHE A 260 -25.73 0.36 4.69
N GLY A 261 -25.95 1.33 3.81
CA GLY A 261 -27.01 2.35 3.92
C GLY A 261 -27.65 2.51 2.54
N GLY A 262 -28.89 2.04 2.43
CA GLY A 262 -29.61 1.80 1.17
C GLY A 262 -29.96 3.03 0.31
N PRO A 263 -30.76 2.81 -0.76
CA PRO A 263 -30.94 3.76 -1.86
C PRO A 263 -31.80 4.97 -1.45
N GLY A 264 -31.12 6.08 -1.13
CA GLY A 264 -31.73 7.38 -0.85
C GLY A 264 -31.75 8.24 -2.10
N GLY A 265 -32.95 8.41 -2.67
CA GLY A 265 -33.21 9.21 -3.86
C GLY A 265 -32.73 10.66 -3.75
N GLY A 266 -32.26 11.19 -4.88
CA GLY A 266 -31.93 12.60 -5.03
C GLY A 266 -33.15 13.49 -4.76
N PRO A 267 -33.00 14.60 -4.01
CA PRO A 267 -34.05 15.60 -3.92
C PRO A 267 -34.25 16.26 -5.28
N GLY A 268 -35.45 16.10 -5.82
CA GLY A 268 -35.94 16.90 -6.93
C GLY A 268 -35.84 18.39 -6.60
N GLY A 269 -35.13 19.13 -7.46
CA GLY A 269 -35.25 20.57 -7.60
C GLY A 269 -35.94 20.87 -8.91
N GLY A 270 -37.26 21.04 -8.89
CA GLY A 270 -38.04 21.45 -10.04
C GLY A 270 -37.77 22.89 -10.46
N ARG A 271 -37.53 23.07 -11.75
CA ARG A 271 -38.00 24.22 -12.56
C ARG A 271 -38.43 23.57 -13.89
N GLY A 272 -39.69 23.50 -14.28
CA GLY A 272 -40.72 24.54 -14.17
C GLY A 272 -40.64 25.43 -15.40
N GLY A 273 -41.20 24.94 -16.52
CA GLY A 273 -41.25 25.62 -17.82
C GLY A 273 -41.96 24.77 -18.89
N ARG A 274 -43.29 24.60 -18.73
CA ARG A 274 -44.25 24.46 -19.85
C ARG A 274 -44.16 25.74 -20.70
N ASP A 275 -44.34 25.77 -22.03
CA ASP A 275 -45.39 25.25 -22.92
C ASP A 275 -44.75 25.04 -24.33
N GLY A 276 -45.19 24.21 -25.27
CA GLY A 276 -46.52 23.68 -25.56
C GLY A 276 -47.09 24.29 -26.86
N GLY A 277 -46.83 23.67 -28.02
CA GLY A 277 -47.51 23.92 -29.32
C GLY A 277 -46.70 24.77 -30.31
N GLY A 278 -46.68 24.55 -31.63
CA GLY A 278 -47.46 23.70 -32.51
C GLY A 278 -46.87 23.78 -33.94
N ARG A 279 -47.41 22.95 -34.84
CA ARG A 279 -46.98 22.68 -36.22
C ARG A 279 -47.13 23.85 -37.20
N GLY A 280 -46.31 23.80 -38.27
CA GLY A 280 -46.57 24.34 -39.62
C GLY A 280 -46.04 25.77 -39.82
N GLY A 281 -45.49 26.18 -40.96
CA GLY A 281 -45.23 25.60 -42.26
C GLY A 281 -44.87 26.76 -43.21
N ARG A 282 -43.94 26.51 -44.15
CA ARG A 282 -43.67 27.23 -45.43
C ARG A 282 -43.45 28.76 -45.48
N ASP A 283 -42.71 29.09 -46.55
CA ASP A 283 -42.47 30.41 -47.15
C ASP A 283 -41.49 31.31 -46.39
N GLY A 284 -40.48 31.95 -46.99
CA GLY A 284 -40.18 32.16 -48.39
C GLY A 284 -39.54 33.54 -48.51
N GLY A 285 -38.32 33.59 -49.06
CA GLY A 285 -37.79 34.78 -49.73
C GLY A 285 -37.16 35.89 -48.89
N GLY A 286 -36.14 36.51 -49.49
CA GLY A 286 -35.94 37.96 -49.37
C GLY A 286 -34.84 38.43 -48.44
N ARG A 287 -33.62 38.48 -48.99
CA ARG A 287 -32.65 39.55 -48.68
C ARG A 287 -33.27 40.89 -49.08
N PRO A 288 -33.05 41.99 -48.35
CA PRO A 288 -32.22 43.03 -48.98
C PRO A 288 -31.31 43.82 -48.02
N GLU A 289 -30.28 44.37 -48.66
CA GLU A 289 -29.30 45.41 -48.28
C GLU A 289 -28.34 45.13 -47.12
#